data_AF-A0A8T4TK97-F1
#
_entry.id   AF-A0A8T4TK97-F1
#
_cell.length_a   1.000
_cell.length_b   1.000
_cell.length_c   1.000
_cell.angle_alpha   90.00
_cell.angle_beta   90.00
_cell.angle_gamma   90.00
#
_symmetry.space_group_name_H-M   'P 1'
#
loop_
_entity.id
_entity.type
_entity.pdbx_description
1 polymer ?
#
loop_
_entity_poly.entity_id
_entity_poly.type
_entity_poly.pdbx_seq_one_letter_code
_entity_poly.pdbx_strand_id
1 'polypeptide(L)'
;NIVDEKTAKVFGIHTPDQIVVMVHCLPGEAKIMTEHGAWIRIKDLEKRWKEIKVNSLNLNSNKIERTNVIKFFKLDPHGKIFKVITKTQKEIIATEDHPLLTQNGLKFVNEININDRLAVSPFSGVEYQEPHDKVIIDETDLRAIGASERTIKNLKKRELLPLRYNSRKLPILTKLLGFLTGDGWLGKSSGRWTAKYIGNPEDLENIRKDIFSLGYKCNNIKAINSSSKILQRNGEERIIKGVSYQFSISSLGLPMLFYALGAPFGNKSKNIFNVPKWLFEAPSWIKRLYLAGYFGAEMSKPAARKGEPYRFGNCKISLNKIEQIKNNGYIFLNGIRALLKEFGILN
;
A
#
# COMPACT_ATOMS: atom_id res chain seq x y z
N ASN A 1 27.02 28.05 -15.55
CA ASN A 1 27.86 29.08 -14.91
C ASN A 1 27.21 30.44 -15.02
N ILE A 2 26.20 30.71 -14.19
CA ILE A 2 25.84 32.08 -13.83
C ILE A 2 25.55 32.03 -12.33
N VAL A 3 26.52 32.44 -11.53
CA VAL A 3 26.33 32.80 -10.13
C VAL A 3 26.95 34.19 -10.05
N ASP A 4 26.13 35.23 -9.83
CA ASP A 4 26.69 36.54 -9.54
C ASP A 4 27.45 36.46 -8.19
N GLU A 5 28.55 37.22 -8.06
CA GLU A 5 29.44 37.15 -6.88
C GLU A 5 28.71 37.39 -5.54
N LYS A 6 27.58 38.11 -5.57
CA LYS A 6 26.79 38.39 -4.37
C LYS A 6 26.09 37.12 -3.91
N THR A 7 25.47 36.38 -4.83
CA THR A 7 24.88 35.06 -4.58
C THR A 7 25.95 34.04 -4.17
N ALA A 8 27.13 34.05 -4.81
CA ALA A 8 28.24 33.16 -4.45
C ALA A 8 28.72 33.37 -3.00
N LYS A 9 28.88 34.62 -2.56
CA LYS A 9 29.26 34.94 -1.18
C LYS A 9 28.20 34.51 -0.15
N VAL A 10 26.91 34.68 -0.46
CA VAL A 10 25.81 34.26 0.44
C VAL A 10 25.82 32.75 0.67
N PHE A 11 26.13 31.96 -0.35
CA PHE A 11 26.21 30.51 -0.27
C PHE A 11 27.62 29.97 0.09
N GLY A 12 28.54 30.84 0.51
CA GLY A 12 29.89 30.46 0.94
C GLY A 12 30.75 29.85 -0.17
N ILE A 13 30.49 30.21 -1.44
CA ILE A 13 31.21 29.73 -2.62
C ILE A 13 32.43 30.63 -2.84
N HIS A 14 33.62 30.10 -2.60
CA HIS A 14 34.89 30.80 -2.69
C HIS A 14 35.74 30.36 -3.88
N THR A 15 35.45 29.20 -4.48
CA THR A 15 36.16 28.73 -5.67
C THR A 15 35.19 28.23 -6.75
N PRO A 16 35.57 28.31 -8.04
CA PRO A 16 34.76 27.82 -9.16
C PRO A 16 34.45 26.31 -9.06
N ASP A 17 35.32 25.55 -8.40
CA ASP A 17 35.22 24.09 -8.26
C ASP A 17 34.52 23.67 -6.95
N GLN A 18 34.08 24.63 -6.13
CA GLN A 18 33.44 24.34 -4.86
C GLN A 18 32.04 23.74 -5.09
N ILE A 19 31.88 22.49 -4.67
CA ILE A 19 30.57 21.83 -4.69
C ILE A 19 29.73 22.40 -3.55
N VAL A 20 28.66 23.11 -3.92
CA VAL A 20 27.66 23.62 -2.98
C VAL A 20 26.53 22.64 -2.90
N VAL A 21 26.33 22.08 -1.72
CA VAL A 21 25.13 21.31 -1.41
C VAL A 21 24.15 22.28 -0.77
N MET A 22 23.16 22.74 -1.53
CA MET A 22 22.00 23.42 -0.93
C MET A 22 21.22 22.38 -0.12
N VAL A 23 21.21 22.53 1.20
CA VAL A 23 20.53 21.59 2.09
C VAL A 23 19.23 22.22 2.56
N HIS A 24 18.15 21.93 1.85
CA HIS A 24 16.81 22.31 2.26
C HIS A 24 16.33 21.41 3.40
N CYS A 25 16.17 21.97 4.59
CA CYS A 25 16.00 21.17 5.80
C CYS A 25 14.58 21.22 6.37
N LEU A 26 14.20 20.11 6.99
CA LEU A 26 13.01 19.97 7.84
C LEU A 26 13.48 19.54 9.24
N PRO A 27 12.76 19.89 10.33
CA PRO A 27 13.12 19.46 11.66
C PRO A 27 13.03 17.94 11.80
N GLY A 28 13.76 17.38 12.77
CA GLY A 28 13.77 15.93 13.04
C GLY A 28 12.39 15.32 13.32
N GLU A 29 11.43 16.11 13.83
CA GLU A 29 10.04 15.68 14.07
C GLU A 29 9.17 15.61 12.81
N ALA A 30 9.64 16.17 11.69
CA ALA A 30 8.88 16.13 10.45
C ALA A 30 8.66 14.68 10.00
N LYS A 31 7.48 14.40 9.46
CA LYS A 31 7.04 13.06 9.07
C LYS A 31 7.31 12.84 7.59
N ILE A 32 8.00 11.74 7.27
CA ILE A 32 8.22 11.28 5.89
C ILE A 32 7.40 10.03 5.64
N MET A 33 6.72 9.98 4.50
CA MET A 33 5.95 8.82 4.05
C MET A 33 6.87 7.77 3.40
N THR A 34 6.84 6.56 3.93
CA THR A 34 7.51 5.38 3.37
C THR A 34 6.78 4.83 2.15
N GLU A 35 7.43 3.97 1.36
CA GLU A 35 6.85 3.34 0.16
C GLU A 35 5.56 2.54 0.42
N HIS A 36 5.36 2.10 1.66
CA HIS A 36 4.20 1.32 2.09
C HIS A 36 3.17 2.14 2.85
N GLY A 37 3.22 3.48 2.76
CA GLY A 37 2.19 4.34 3.35
C GLY A 37 2.20 4.42 4.88
N ALA A 38 3.28 3.95 5.51
CA ALA A 38 3.60 4.29 6.89
C ALA A 38 4.37 5.62 6.92
N TRP A 39 4.33 6.37 8.01
CA TRP A 39 5.18 7.54 8.21
C TRP A 39 6.23 7.28 9.29
N ILE A 40 7.41 7.86 9.11
CA ILE A 40 8.51 7.83 10.08
C ILE A 40 9.00 9.27 10.28
N ARG A 41 9.44 9.61 11.50
CA ARG A 41 10.05 10.92 11.75
C ARG A 41 11.44 10.97 11.11
N ILE A 42 11.87 12.14 10.63
CA ILE A 42 13.20 12.30 10.03
C ILE A 42 14.31 11.86 10.99
N LYS A 43 14.22 12.22 12.27
CA LYS A 43 15.23 11.83 13.26
C LYS A 43 15.38 10.30 13.40
N ASP A 44 14.29 9.56 13.22
CA ASP A 44 14.27 8.10 13.37
C ASP A 44 14.86 7.39 12.14
N LEU A 45 15.01 8.10 11.01
CA LEU A 45 15.70 7.59 9.81
C LEU A 45 17.22 7.49 9.98
N GLU A 46 17.84 8.21 10.93
CA GLU A 46 19.30 8.28 11.10
C GLU A 46 19.96 6.89 11.12
N LYS A 47 19.31 5.93 11.79
CA LYS A 47 19.82 4.56 11.95
C LYS A 47 19.53 3.64 10.76
N ARG A 48 18.61 4.01 9.85
CA ARG A 48 17.94 3.05 8.93
C ARG A 48 17.58 3.59 7.55
N TRP A 49 18.01 4.79 7.21
CA TRP A 49 17.68 5.44 5.93
C TRP A 49 18.06 4.59 4.70
N LYS A 50 19.07 3.72 4.80
CA LYS A 50 19.47 2.80 3.72
C LYS A 50 18.47 1.67 3.47
N GLU A 51 17.66 1.33 4.46
CA GLU A 51 16.69 0.22 4.41
C GLU A 51 15.29 0.70 4.00
N ILE A 52 15.02 1.99 4.14
CA ILE A 52 13.70 2.58 3.95
C ILE A 52 13.65 3.30 2.60
N LYS A 53 12.62 2.96 1.82
CA LYS A 53 12.23 3.74 0.65
C LYS A 53 11.11 4.69 1.00
N VAL A 54 11.09 5.83 0.32
CA VAL A 54 10.13 6.91 0.55
C VAL A 54 9.32 7.16 -0.71
N ASN A 55 8.16 7.80 -0.55
CA ASN A 55 7.33 8.23 -1.66
C ASN A 55 7.73 9.65 -2.09
N SER A 56 8.03 9.83 -3.37
CA SER A 56 8.37 11.14 -3.96
C SER A 56 7.43 11.45 -5.11
N LEU A 57 7.02 12.72 -5.24
CA LEU A 57 6.23 13.18 -6.38
C LEU A 57 7.17 13.46 -7.57
N ASN A 58 6.99 12.74 -8.67
CA ASN A 58 7.64 13.03 -9.93
C ASN A 58 6.85 14.14 -10.64
N LEU A 59 7.44 15.33 -10.76
CA LEU A 59 6.79 16.52 -11.33
C LEU A 59 6.51 16.40 -12.85
N ASN A 60 7.23 15.52 -13.56
CA ASN A 60 7.02 15.32 -14.99
C ASN A 60 5.82 14.39 -15.24
N SER A 61 5.72 13.30 -14.47
CA SER A 61 4.65 12.31 -14.62
C SER A 61 3.41 12.61 -13.77
N ASN A 62 3.51 13.54 -12.81
CA ASN A 62 2.53 13.82 -11.76
C ASN A 62 2.12 12.57 -10.97
N LYS A 63 3.07 11.63 -10.79
CA LYS A 63 2.85 10.38 -10.06
C LYS A 63 3.77 10.28 -8.85
N ILE A 64 3.26 9.62 -7.82
CA ILE A 64 4.07 9.24 -6.67
C ILE A 64 4.87 8.00 -7.04
N GLU A 65 6.19 8.08 -6.87
CA GLU A 65 7.15 7.04 -7.16
C GLU A 65 7.91 6.63 -5.89
N ARG A 66 8.34 5.37 -5.83
CA ARG A 66 9.09 4.81 -4.71
C ARG A 66 10.57 5.09 -4.93
N THR A 67 11.22 5.82 -4.03
CA THR A 67 12.62 6.26 -4.17
C THR A 67 13.46 5.77 -3.00
N ASN A 68 14.74 5.49 -3.28
CA ASN A 68 15.72 5.19 -2.23
C ASN A 68 16.23 6.50 -1.62
N VAL A 69 16.49 6.51 -0.31
CA VAL A 69 17.23 7.60 0.31
C VAL A 69 18.72 7.42 0.01
N ILE A 70 19.34 8.41 -0.64
CA ILE A 70 20.75 8.33 -1.06
C ILE A 70 21.69 8.77 0.07
N LYS A 71 21.27 9.77 0.86
CA LYS A 71 22.07 10.33 1.95
C LYS A 71 21.15 10.93 3.01
N PHE A 72 21.64 10.92 4.25
CA PHE A 72 21.01 11.57 5.40
C PHE A 72 21.92 12.68 5.91
N PHE A 73 21.37 13.88 6.07
CA PHE A 73 22.09 15.03 6.60
C PHE A 73 21.46 15.45 7.93
N LYS A 74 22.32 15.75 8.90
CA LYS A 74 21.95 16.30 10.21
C LYS A 74 22.81 17.53 10.42
N LEU A 75 22.16 18.68 10.43
CA LEU A 75 22.79 19.99 10.46
C LEU A 75 22.02 20.86 11.44
N ASP A 76 22.71 21.81 12.05
CA ASP A 76 22.03 22.91 12.73
C ASP A 76 21.39 23.83 11.68
N PRO A 77 20.22 24.40 11.95
CA PRO A 77 19.53 25.25 10.99
C PRO A 77 20.35 26.51 10.74
N HIS A 78 20.65 26.75 9.47
CA HIS A 78 21.20 28.01 9.00
C HIS A 78 20.07 28.89 8.45
N GLY A 79 19.98 30.13 8.92
CA GLY A 79 18.93 31.06 8.52
C GLY A 79 17.66 30.96 9.36
N LYS A 80 16.58 31.58 8.87
CA LYS A 80 15.29 31.61 9.59
C LYS A 80 14.53 30.30 9.42
N ILE A 81 13.81 29.92 10.47
CA ILE A 81 12.85 28.80 10.43
C ILE A 81 11.45 29.39 10.37
N PHE A 82 10.64 28.87 9.46
CA PHE A 82 9.27 29.29 9.26
C PHE A 82 8.31 28.15 9.57
N LYS A 83 7.14 28.50 10.10
CA LYS A 83 5.99 27.59 10.23
C LYS A 83 4.91 28.04 9.25
N VAL A 84 4.60 27.20 8.27
CA VAL A 84 3.53 27.43 7.31
C VAL A 84 2.31 26.60 7.71
N ILE A 85 1.15 27.25 7.81
CA ILE A 85 -0.12 26.62 8.18
C ILE A 85 -1.13 26.86 7.07
N THR A 86 -1.71 25.77 6.55
CA THR A 86 -2.74 25.86 5.51
C THR A 86 -4.13 26.11 6.12
N LYS A 87 -5.08 26.57 5.30
CA LYS A 87 -6.51 26.66 5.69
C LYS A 87 -7.09 25.31 6.17
N THR A 88 -6.53 24.19 5.72
CA THR A 88 -6.91 22.83 6.13
C THR A 88 -6.19 22.36 7.40
N GLN A 89 -5.55 23.27 8.13
CA GLN A 89 -4.78 23.01 9.35
C GLN A 89 -3.64 21.99 9.17
N LYS A 90 -3.09 21.92 7.95
CA LYS A 90 -1.84 21.20 7.70
C LYS A 90 -0.68 22.13 7.97
N GLU A 91 0.33 21.61 8.63
CA GLU A 91 1.48 22.39 9.08
C GLU A 91 2.77 21.81 8.50
N ILE A 92 3.70 22.69 8.14
CA ILE A 92 5.08 22.33 7.85
C ILE A 92 6.01 23.37 8.50
N ILE A 93 7.08 22.88 9.13
CA ILE A 93 8.15 23.71 9.68
C ILE A 93 9.38 23.42 8.82
N ALA A 94 10.03 24.46 8.31
CA ALA A 94 11.13 24.32 7.38
C ALA A 94 12.08 25.53 7.42
N THR A 95 13.29 25.37 6.89
CA THR A 95 14.21 26.49 6.64
C THR A 95 13.66 27.43 5.58
N GLU A 96 14.09 28.69 5.61
CA GLU A 96 13.58 29.74 4.73
C GLU A 96 13.74 29.45 3.23
N ASP A 97 14.75 28.68 2.86
CA ASP A 97 15.10 28.24 1.53
C ASP A 97 14.45 26.91 1.12
N HIS A 98 13.63 26.28 1.98
CA HIS A 98 13.01 25.00 1.65
C HIS A 98 11.94 25.18 0.56
N PRO A 99 11.99 24.45 -0.56
CA PRO A 99 11.03 24.62 -1.64
C PRO A 99 9.69 23.93 -1.32
N LEU A 100 8.60 24.65 -1.46
CA LEU A 100 7.23 24.12 -1.40
C LEU A 100 6.55 24.21 -2.76
N LEU A 101 5.84 23.15 -3.14
CA LEU A 101 5.12 23.10 -4.41
C LEU A 101 3.83 23.92 -4.32
N THR A 102 3.78 24.99 -5.11
CA THR A 102 2.61 25.85 -5.31
C THR A 102 1.93 25.56 -6.67
N GLN A 103 0.79 26.20 -6.93
CA GLN A 103 0.16 26.16 -8.27
C GLN A 103 1.05 26.76 -9.39
N ASN A 104 2.00 27.62 -9.03
CA ASN A 104 2.90 28.29 -9.97
C ASN A 104 4.31 27.66 -9.97
N GLY A 105 4.45 26.44 -9.45
CA GLY A 105 5.74 25.75 -9.31
C GLY A 105 6.31 25.83 -7.89
N LEU A 106 7.58 25.46 -7.75
CA LEU A 106 8.28 25.49 -6.47
C LEU A 106 8.59 26.94 -6.08
N LYS A 107 8.23 27.33 -4.86
CA LYS A 107 8.64 28.59 -4.22
C LYS A 107 9.34 28.29 -2.91
N PHE A 108 10.32 29.12 -2.52
CA PHE A 108 10.93 29.00 -1.20
C PHE A 108 9.96 29.44 -0.10
N VAL A 109 10.15 28.95 1.11
CA VAL A 109 9.23 29.23 2.23
C VAL A 109 9.14 30.72 2.55
N ASN A 110 10.25 31.45 2.46
CA ASN A 110 10.25 32.92 2.67
C ASN A 110 9.55 33.71 1.55
N GLU A 111 9.26 33.10 0.41
CA GLU A 111 8.53 33.69 -0.72
C GLU A 111 7.04 33.32 -0.72
N ILE A 112 6.61 32.45 0.20
CA ILE A 112 5.20 32.06 0.32
C ILE A 112 4.40 33.22 0.92
N ASN A 113 3.32 33.59 0.22
CA ASN A 113 2.42 34.64 0.66
C ASN A 113 1.09 34.07 1.18
N ILE A 114 0.37 34.88 1.98
CA ILE A 114 -1.01 34.56 2.36
C ILE A 114 -1.84 34.37 1.09
N ASN A 115 -2.64 33.29 1.06
CA ASN A 115 -3.45 32.82 -0.07
C ASN A 115 -2.71 32.04 -1.17
N ASP A 116 -1.39 31.85 -1.09
CA ASP A 116 -0.71 30.90 -1.98
C ASP A 116 -1.28 29.48 -1.76
N ARG A 117 -1.52 28.76 -2.86
CA ARG A 117 -2.09 27.41 -2.84
C ARG A 117 -0.99 26.37 -2.91
N LEU A 118 -0.84 25.64 -1.80
CA LEU A 118 0.16 24.58 -1.64
C LEU A 118 -0.39 23.21 -2.01
N ALA A 119 0.45 22.38 -2.62
CA ALA A 119 0.16 20.97 -2.80
C ALA A 119 0.21 20.24 -1.46
N VAL A 120 -0.83 19.44 -1.17
CA VAL A 120 -0.97 18.70 0.08
C VAL A 120 -1.34 17.25 -0.23
N SER A 121 -0.68 16.30 0.43
CA SER A 121 -1.09 14.90 0.36
C SER A 121 -2.34 14.66 1.22
N PRO A 122 -3.42 14.10 0.66
CA PRO A 122 -4.63 13.78 1.42
C PRO A 122 -4.42 12.57 2.36
N PHE A 123 -3.46 11.70 2.05
CA PHE A 123 -3.19 10.49 2.82
C PHE A 123 -2.14 10.75 3.91
N SER A 124 -2.51 10.51 5.17
CA SER A 124 -1.65 10.76 6.34
C SER A 124 -0.91 9.53 6.85
N GLY A 125 -1.25 8.32 6.38
CA GLY A 125 -0.56 7.09 6.78
C GLY A 125 -0.73 6.71 8.25
N VAL A 126 0.12 5.78 8.70
CA VAL A 126 0.17 5.27 10.08
C VAL A 126 1.63 5.25 10.54
N GLU A 127 1.89 5.45 11.83
CA GLU A 127 3.26 5.44 12.35
C GLU A 127 3.97 4.13 12.01
N TYR A 128 5.19 4.25 11.52
CA TYR A 128 6.06 3.10 11.30
C TYR A 128 6.48 2.53 12.65
N GLN A 129 6.26 1.24 12.81
CA GLN A 129 6.69 0.45 13.96
C GLN A 129 7.57 -0.66 13.41
N GLU A 130 8.74 -0.86 14.02
CA GLU A 130 9.66 -1.91 13.58
C GLU A 130 9.04 -3.29 13.79
N PRO A 131 8.89 -4.12 12.75
CA PRO A 131 8.42 -5.48 12.92
C PRO A 131 9.47 -6.34 13.63
N HIS A 132 9.03 -7.24 14.50
CA HIS A 132 9.91 -8.22 15.14
C HIS A 132 10.35 -9.33 14.17
N ASP A 133 11.25 -10.22 14.59
CA ASP A 133 11.83 -11.27 13.74
C ASP A 133 11.08 -12.62 13.80
N LYS A 134 10.03 -12.74 14.63
CA LYS A 134 9.20 -13.95 14.74
C LYS A 134 8.79 -14.50 13.36
N VAL A 135 8.82 -15.83 13.22
CA VAL A 135 8.40 -16.54 12.01
C VAL A 135 6.87 -16.53 11.91
N ILE A 136 6.38 -16.23 10.71
CA ILE A 136 4.96 -16.31 10.34
C ILE A 136 4.70 -17.65 9.63
N ILE A 137 5.52 -18.00 8.65
CA ILE A 137 5.44 -19.24 7.87
C ILE A 137 6.85 -19.76 7.59
N ASP A 138 7.07 -21.05 7.75
CA ASP A 138 8.31 -21.73 7.38
C ASP A 138 8.09 -22.90 6.40
N GLU A 139 9.12 -23.71 6.21
CA GLU A 139 9.04 -24.85 5.30
C GLU A 139 8.11 -25.97 5.77
N THR A 140 7.94 -26.14 7.08
CA THR A 140 7.09 -27.19 7.67
C THR A 140 5.63 -26.94 7.34
N ASP A 141 5.18 -25.69 7.42
CA ASP A 141 3.83 -25.26 7.00
C ASP A 141 3.58 -25.57 5.52
N LEU A 142 4.58 -25.32 4.67
CA LEU A 142 4.47 -25.57 3.23
C LEU A 142 4.51 -27.08 2.92
N ARG A 143 5.32 -27.87 3.63
CA ARG A 143 5.35 -29.34 3.50
C ARG A 143 4.01 -29.95 3.91
N ALA A 144 3.38 -29.45 4.96
CA ALA A 144 2.08 -29.92 5.45
C ALA A 144 0.96 -29.78 4.40
N ILE A 145 1.06 -28.82 3.48
CA ILE A 145 0.11 -28.62 2.36
C ILE A 145 0.57 -29.25 1.04
N GLY A 146 1.64 -30.07 1.08
CA GLY A 146 2.14 -30.84 -0.07
C GLY A 146 3.14 -30.10 -0.96
N ALA A 147 3.86 -29.10 -0.44
CA ALA A 147 4.94 -28.44 -1.20
C ALA A 147 6.13 -29.38 -1.41
N SER A 148 6.56 -29.52 -2.67
CA SER A 148 7.77 -30.25 -3.01
C SER A 148 9.04 -29.53 -2.53
N GLU A 149 10.14 -30.26 -2.38
CA GLU A 149 11.46 -29.69 -2.07
C GLU A 149 11.88 -28.63 -3.10
N ARG A 150 11.55 -28.84 -4.38
CA ARG A 150 11.80 -27.85 -5.44
C ARG A 150 11.02 -26.55 -5.22
N THR A 151 9.79 -26.64 -4.71
CA THR A 151 8.97 -25.48 -4.39
C THR A 151 9.59 -24.68 -3.24
N ILE A 152 9.99 -25.37 -2.16
CA ILE A 152 10.61 -24.77 -0.98
C ILE A 152 11.93 -24.08 -1.36
N LYS A 153 12.81 -24.76 -2.11
CA LYS A 153 14.06 -24.17 -2.63
C LYS A 153 13.81 -22.91 -3.47
N ASN A 154 12.75 -22.90 -4.29
CA ASN A 154 12.40 -21.73 -5.10
C ASN A 154 11.89 -20.54 -4.28
N LEU A 155 11.17 -20.79 -3.19
CA LEU A 155 10.72 -19.76 -2.25
C LEU A 155 11.89 -19.20 -1.44
N LYS A 156 12.79 -20.07 -0.93
CA LYS A 156 14.03 -19.66 -0.25
C LYS A 156 14.95 -18.82 -1.14
N LYS A 157 15.15 -19.24 -2.40
CA LYS A 157 15.93 -18.45 -3.39
C LYS A 157 15.37 -17.05 -3.62
N ARG A 158 14.07 -16.85 -3.36
CA ARG A 158 13.40 -15.55 -3.47
C ARG A 158 13.24 -14.87 -2.11
N GLU A 159 13.89 -15.33 -1.04
CA GLU A 159 13.78 -14.72 0.29
C GLU A 159 12.32 -14.67 0.80
N LEU A 160 11.51 -15.68 0.43
CA LEU A 160 10.11 -15.80 0.85
C LEU A 160 9.92 -16.86 1.93
N LEU A 161 10.98 -17.59 2.30
CA LEU A 161 10.99 -18.55 3.41
C LEU A 161 12.34 -18.52 4.15
N PRO A 162 12.33 -18.62 5.50
CA PRO A 162 11.15 -18.47 6.35
C PRO A 162 10.62 -17.03 6.23
N LEU A 163 9.30 -16.89 6.18
CA LEU A 163 8.65 -15.58 6.16
C LEU A 163 8.49 -15.10 7.60
N ARG A 164 9.07 -13.95 7.92
CA ARG A 164 9.08 -13.32 9.24
C ARG A 164 8.39 -11.96 9.19
N TYR A 165 8.04 -11.40 10.34
CA TYR A 165 7.44 -10.05 10.41
C TYR A 165 8.36 -8.96 9.85
N ASN A 166 9.67 -9.08 10.04
CA ASN A 166 10.67 -8.17 9.48
C ASN A 166 11.15 -8.55 8.07
N SER A 167 10.55 -9.55 7.41
CA SER A 167 10.92 -9.87 6.02
C SER A 167 10.55 -8.73 5.08
N ARG A 168 11.51 -8.25 4.28
CA ARG A 168 11.32 -7.15 3.30
C ARG A 168 10.15 -7.34 2.33
N LYS A 169 9.78 -8.60 2.05
CA LYS A 169 8.70 -8.95 1.11
C LYS A 169 7.32 -9.09 1.76
N LEU A 170 7.24 -9.11 3.10
CA LEU A 170 5.97 -9.25 3.82
C LEU A 170 4.97 -8.12 3.49
N PRO A 171 5.35 -6.84 3.39
CA PRO A 171 4.40 -5.77 3.08
C PRO A 171 3.67 -5.98 1.76
N ILE A 172 4.42 -6.38 0.71
CA ILE A 172 3.88 -6.64 -0.62
C ILE A 172 2.97 -7.88 -0.58
N LEU A 173 3.42 -8.97 0.04
CA LEU A 173 2.60 -10.17 0.24
C LEU A 173 1.29 -9.86 0.98
N THR A 174 1.35 -9.02 2.02
CA THR A 174 0.20 -8.65 2.84
C THR A 174 -0.85 -7.88 2.05
N LYS A 175 -0.41 -6.90 1.24
CA LYS A 175 -1.28 -6.15 0.33
C LYS A 175 -1.94 -7.06 -0.71
N LEU A 176 -1.14 -7.94 -1.33
CA LEU A 176 -1.60 -8.92 -2.31
C LEU A 176 -2.57 -9.94 -1.70
N LEU A 177 -2.35 -10.36 -0.46
CA LEU A 177 -3.22 -11.26 0.29
C LEU A 177 -4.57 -10.60 0.60
N GLY A 178 -4.57 -9.32 1.01
CA GLY A 178 -5.78 -8.54 1.23
C GLY A 178 -6.65 -8.51 -0.02
N PHE A 179 -6.07 -8.14 -1.16
CA PHE A 179 -6.79 -8.12 -2.44
C PHE A 179 -7.25 -9.53 -2.85
N LEU A 180 -6.39 -10.55 -2.71
CA LEU A 180 -6.73 -11.95 -3.02
C LEU A 180 -7.92 -12.46 -2.17
N THR A 181 -8.07 -11.93 -0.95
CA THR A 181 -9.20 -12.22 -0.06
C THR A 181 -10.52 -11.64 -0.58
N GLY A 182 -10.49 -10.48 -1.25
CA GLY A 182 -11.62 -9.88 -1.94
C GLY A 182 -11.80 -10.39 -3.39
N ASP A 183 -11.36 -9.61 -4.37
CA ASP A 183 -11.51 -9.89 -5.81
C ASP A 183 -10.38 -10.76 -6.37
N GLY A 184 -10.12 -11.86 -5.68
CA GLY A 184 -9.16 -12.86 -6.10
C GLY A 184 -9.70 -14.28 -6.00
N TRP A 185 -8.99 -15.21 -6.63
CA TRP A 185 -9.29 -16.63 -6.52
C TRP A 185 -8.01 -17.41 -6.30
N LEU A 186 -8.00 -18.24 -5.26
CA LEU A 186 -6.93 -19.18 -4.98
C LEU A 186 -7.50 -20.58 -4.97
N GLY A 187 -6.87 -21.51 -5.70
CA GLY A 187 -7.38 -22.87 -5.79
C GLY A 187 -6.47 -23.79 -6.59
N LYS A 188 -7.01 -24.94 -6.99
CA LYS A 188 -6.38 -25.84 -7.96
C LYS A 188 -7.14 -25.77 -9.28
N SER A 189 -6.45 -25.41 -10.36
CA SER A 189 -6.97 -25.45 -11.73
C SER A 189 -6.27 -26.60 -12.44
N SER A 190 -7.04 -27.59 -12.91
CA SER A 190 -6.50 -28.83 -13.52
C SER A 190 -5.44 -29.50 -12.61
N GLY A 191 -5.73 -29.58 -11.31
CA GLY A 191 -4.83 -30.15 -10.30
C GLY A 191 -3.67 -29.24 -9.85
N ARG A 192 -3.45 -28.09 -10.51
CA ARG A 192 -2.31 -27.19 -10.23
C ARG A 192 -2.69 -26.00 -9.38
N TRP A 193 -1.90 -25.72 -8.34
CA TRP A 193 -2.03 -24.52 -7.51
C TRP A 193 -1.99 -23.26 -8.38
N THR A 194 -3.03 -22.44 -8.26
CA THR A 194 -3.23 -21.25 -9.10
C THR A 194 -3.82 -20.14 -8.24
N ALA A 195 -3.28 -18.92 -8.39
CA ALA A 195 -3.88 -17.71 -7.86
C ALA A 195 -4.23 -16.76 -9.03
N LYS A 196 -5.41 -16.15 -8.96
CA LYS A 196 -5.95 -15.20 -9.93
C LYS A 196 -6.33 -13.91 -9.24
N TYR A 197 -6.11 -12.81 -9.93
CA TYR A 197 -6.56 -11.47 -9.54
C TYR A 197 -7.55 -11.00 -10.59
N ILE A 198 -8.68 -10.48 -10.13
CA ILE A 198 -9.80 -10.02 -10.95
C ILE A 198 -10.06 -8.56 -10.57
N GLY A 199 -10.32 -7.68 -11.53
CA GLY A 199 -10.52 -6.27 -11.22
C GLY A 199 -10.45 -5.38 -12.44
N ASN A 200 -10.28 -4.08 -12.23
CA ASN A 200 -10.05 -3.15 -13.33
C ASN A 200 -8.60 -3.26 -13.85
N PRO A 201 -8.34 -2.97 -15.14
CA PRO A 201 -7.01 -3.18 -15.74
C PRO A 201 -5.87 -2.40 -15.08
N GLU A 202 -6.12 -1.16 -14.62
CA GLU A 202 -5.10 -0.31 -14.01
C GLU A 202 -4.60 -0.88 -12.67
N ASP A 203 -5.54 -1.28 -11.81
CA ASP A 203 -5.22 -1.93 -10.53
C ASP A 203 -4.52 -3.27 -10.76
N LEU A 204 -4.97 -4.05 -11.75
CA LEU A 204 -4.32 -5.31 -12.09
C LEU A 204 -2.87 -5.10 -12.55
N GLU A 205 -2.56 -4.03 -13.28
CA GLU A 205 -1.18 -3.74 -13.67
C GLU A 205 -0.32 -3.34 -12.47
N ASN A 206 -0.89 -2.61 -11.50
CA ASN A 206 -0.21 -2.32 -10.24
C ASN A 206 0.07 -3.60 -9.42
N ILE A 207 -0.89 -4.53 -9.37
CA ILE A 207 -0.72 -5.84 -8.74
C ILE A 207 0.35 -6.66 -9.50
N ARG A 208 0.38 -6.61 -10.83
CA ARG A 208 1.41 -7.29 -11.64
C ARG A 208 2.82 -6.78 -11.30
N LYS A 209 3.00 -5.45 -11.15
CA LYS A 209 4.28 -4.85 -10.70
C LYS A 209 4.70 -5.37 -9.32
N ASP A 210 3.75 -5.45 -8.38
CA ASP A 210 4.00 -6.02 -7.05
C ASP A 210 4.41 -7.52 -7.17
N ILE A 211 3.78 -8.32 -8.03
CA ILE A 211 4.19 -9.71 -8.31
C ILE A 211 5.58 -9.81 -8.96
N PHE A 212 5.91 -8.93 -9.91
CA PHE A 212 7.24 -8.88 -10.53
C PHE A 212 8.33 -8.56 -9.50
N SER A 213 8.06 -7.65 -8.56
CA SER A 213 8.98 -7.30 -7.48
C SER A 213 9.28 -8.47 -6.53
N LEU A 214 8.36 -9.45 -6.42
CA LEU A 214 8.59 -10.69 -5.67
C LEU A 214 9.43 -11.72 -6.45
N GLY A 215 9.81 -11.43 -7.69
CA GLY A 215 10.59 -12.33 -8.55
C GLY A 215 9.74 -13.39 -9.27
N TYR A 216 8.46 -13.09 -9.52
CA TYR A 216 7.54 -13.97 -10.25
C TYR A 216 7.03 -13.34 -11.53
N LYS A 217 6.67 -14.20 -12.49
CA LYS A 217 5.97 -13.80 -13.71
C LYS A 217 4.46 -14.04 -13.57
N CYS A 218 3.70 -13.31 -14.36
CA CYS A 218 2.26 -13.47 -14.47
C CYS A 218 1.82 -13.33 -15.93
N ASN A 219 0.73 -14.01 -16.29
CA ASN A 219 0.17 -13.94 -17.63
C ASN A 219 -0.42 -12.55 -17.90
N ASN A 220 -0.48 -12.12 -19.17
CA ASN A 220 -1.13 -10.87 -19.54
C ASN A 220 -2.58 -10.80 -19.04
N ILE A 221 -3.04 -9.58 -18.78
CA ILE A 221 -4.43 -9.32 -18.40
C ILE A 221 -5.32 -9.73 -19.57
N LYS A 222 -6.33 -10.56 -19.28
CA LYS A 222 -7.31 -11.03 -20.26
C LYS A 222 -8.69 -10.51 -19.91
N ALA A 223 -9.43 -10.06 -20.92
CA ALA A 223 -10.85 -9.78 -20.81
C ALA A 223 -11.64 -11.10 -20.91
N ILE A 224 -12.61 -11.28 -20.02
CA ILE A 224 -13.50 -12.43 -19.98
C ILE A 224 -14.93 -11.95 -19.93
N ASN A 225 -15.65 -12.26 -21.01
CA ASN A 225 -17.08 -12.07 -21.10
C ASN A 225 -17.76 -13.11 -20.21
N SER A 226 -18.52 -12.63 -19.23
CA SER A 226 -19.29 -13.46 -18.32
C SER A 226 -20.76 -13.14 -18.47
N SER A 227 -21.60 -14.17 -18.54
CA SER A 227 -23.05 -14.03 -18.40
C SER A 227 -23.49 -14.75 -17.12
N SER A 228 -24.33 -14.09 -16.34
CA SER A 228 -24.94 -14.68 -15.16
C SER A 228 -26.45 -14.51 -15.25
N LYS A 229 -27.19 -15.59 -14.98
CA LYS A 229 -28.64 -15.54 -14.85
C LYS A 229 -28.98 -15.25 -13.40
N ILE A 230 -29.76 -14.20 -13.17
CA ILE A 230 -30.32 -13.87 -11.87
C ILE A 230 -31.83 -14.06 -11.95
N LEU A 231 -32.37 -14.83 -11.02
CA LEU A 231 -33.81 -14.92 -10.83
C LEU A 231 -34.27 -13.70 -10.04
N GLN A 232 -35.16 -12.90 -10.61
CA GLN A 232 -35.75 -11.75 -9.93
C GLN A 232 -36.85 -12.19 -8.95
N ARG A 233 -37.22 -11.29 -8.02
CA ARG A 233 -38.29 -11.55 -7.03
C ARG A 233 -39.67 -11.79 -7.66
N ASN A 234 -39.90 -11.31 -8.88
CA ASN A 234 -41.12 -11.54 -9.66
C ASN A 234 -41.08 -12.85 -10.47
N GLY A 235 -40.02 -13.68 -10.34
CA GLY A 235 -39.85 -14.93 -11.07
C GLY A 235 -39.19 -14.78 -12.45
N GLU A 236 -38.91 -13.56 -12.92
CA GLU A 236 -38.29 -13.33 -14.23
C GLU A 236 -36.77 -13.59 -14.22
N GLU A 237 -36.26 -14.25 -15.25
CA GLU A 237 -34.82 -14.41 -15.45
C GLU A 237 -34.22 -13.15 -16.07
N ARG A 238 -33.26 -12.52 -15.37
CA ARG A 238 -32.43 -11.45 -15.93
C ARG A 238 -31.04 -11.98 -16.25
N ILE A 239 -30.62 -11.88 -17.51
CA ILE A 239 -29.24 -12.15 -17.92
C ILE A 239 -28.42 -10.89 -17.71
N ILE A 240 -27.44 -10.94 -16.80
CA ILE A 240 -26.41 -9.92 -16.66
C ILE A 240 -25.22 -10.36 -17.48
N LYS A 241 -24.86 -9.56 -18.48
CA LYS A 241 -23.61 -9.70 -19.24
C LYS A 241 -22.63 -8.68 -18.70
N GLY A 242 -21.40 -9.10 -18.46
CA GLY A 242 -20.32 -8.24 -17.99
C GLY A 242 -18.98 -8.67 -18.56
N VAL A 243 -18.06 -7.72 -18.65
CA VAL A 243 -16.66 -7.99 -18.95
C VAL A 243 -15.87 -7.90 -17.66
N SER A 244 -15.15 -8.95 -17.32
CA SER A 244 -14.20 -8.96 -16.21
C SER A 244 -12.79 -9.04 -16.75
N TYR A 245 -11.85 -8.35 -16.12
CA TYR A 245 -10.44 -8.49 -16.45
C TYR A 245 -9.76 -9.33 -15.38
N GLN A 246 -8.89 -10.22 -15.79
CA GLN A 246 -8.14 -11.04 -14.84
C GLN A 246 -6.76 -11.45 -15.37
N PHE A 247 -5.88 -11.82 -14.46
CA PHE A 247 -4.66 -12.56 -14.77
C PHE A 247 -4.40 -13.67 -13.77
N SER A 248 -3.44 -14.54 -14.07
CA SER A 248 -3.01 -15.62 -13.17
C SER A 248 -1.50 -15.58 -12.95
N ILE A 249 -1.08 -15.98 -11.75
CA ILE A 249 0.34 -16.10 -11.40
C ILE A 249 0.92 -17.35 -12.08
N SER A 250 2.07 -17.20 -12.73
CA SER A 250 2.77 -18.30 -13.43
C SER A 250 3.70 -19.06 -12.47
N SER A 251 3.19 -19.52 -11.33
CA SER A 251 3.97 -20.24 -10.30
C SER A 251 3.10 -21.18 -9.46
N LEU A 252 3.68 -22.30 -9.00
CA LEU A 252 3.05 -23.17 -8.00
C LEU A 252 3.33 -22.73 -6.56
N GLY A 253 4.52 -22.18 -6.29
CA GLY A 253 4.97 -21.88 -4.93
C GLY A 253 4.33 -20.65 -4.32
N LEU A 254 4.14 -19.58 -5.10
CA LEU A 254 3.52 -18.36 -4.58
C LEU A 254 2.04 -18.57 -4.19
N PRO A 255 1.19 -19.27 -4.99
CA PRO A 255 -0.15 -19.64 -4.54
C PRO A 255 -0.16 -20.49 -3.26
N MET A 256 0.76 -21.44 -3.12
CA MET A 256 0.91 -22.23 -1.89
C MET A 256 1.27 -21.36 -0.68
N LEU A 257 2.16 -20.39 -0.84
CA LEU A 257 2.51 -19.43 0.21
C LEU A 257 1.30 -18.58 0.62
N PHE A 258 0.49 -18.10 -0.34
CA PHE A 258 -0.74 -17.36 0.01
C PHE A 258 -1.75 -18.21 0.77
N TYR A 259 -1.89 -19.50 0.42
CA TYR A 259 -2.73 -20.42 1.17
C TYR A 259 -2.24 -20.56 2.62
N ALA A 260 -0.94 -20.79 2.80
CA ALA A 260 -0.32 -20.89 4.13
C ALA A 260 -0.49 -19.60 4.95
N LEU A 261 -0.42 -18.43 4.29
CA LEU A 261 -0.68 -17.12 4.90
C LEU A 261 -2.15 -16.87 5.29
N GLY A 262 -3.07 -17.77 4.93
CA GLY A 262 -4.48 -17.70 5.29
C GLY A 262 -5.41 -17.16 4.19
N ALA A 263 -4.99 -17.16 2.93
CA ALA A 263 -5.88 -16.80 1.82
C ALA A 263 -7.05 -17.79 1.69
N PRO A 264 -8.29 -17.32 1.43
CA PRO A 264 -9.42 -18.20 1.18
C PRO A 264 -9.17 -19.12 -0.02
N PHE A 265 -9.44 -20.43 0.14
CA PHE A 265 -9.22 -21.43 -0.91
C PHE A 265 -10.54 -21.91 -1.52
N GLY A 266 -10.59 -21.96 -2.86
CA GLY A 266 -11.75 -22.40 -3.62
C GLY A 266 -12.90 -21.41 -3.59
N ASN A 267 -14.13 -21.91 -3.52
CA ASN A 267 -15.32 -21.08 -3.53
C ASN A 267 -15.54 -20.41 -2.16
N LYS A 268 -15.30 -19.11 -2.08
CA LYS A 268 -15.38 -18.31 -0.84
C LYS A 268 -16.74 -18.33 -0.16
N SER A 269 -17.83 -18.47 -0.92
CA SER A 269 -19.18 -18.53 -0.36
C SER A 269 -19.51 -19.87 0.30
N LYS A 270 -18.78 -20.93 -0.06
CA LYS A 270 -18.98 -22.30 0.45
C LYS A 270 -17.88 -22.77 1.42
N ASN A 271 -16.83 -21.98 1.61
CA ASN A 271 -15.70 -22.34 2.47
C ASN A 271 -15.58 -21.42 3.67
N ILE A 272 -15.12 -21.96 4.79
CA ILE A 272 -14.84 -21.21 6.01
C ILE A 272 -13.48 -20.53 5.87
N PHE A 273 -13.40 -19.24 6.19
CA PHE A 273 -12.14 -18.52 6.32
C PHE A 273 -12.28 -17.36 7.30
N ASN A 274 -11.17 -16.94 7.90
CA ASN A 274 -11.11 -15.86 8.88
C ASN A 274 -10.01 -14.88 8.48
N VAL A 275 -9.94 -13.73 9.16
CA VAL A 275 -8.76 -12.87 9.09
C VAL A 275 -7.54 -13.67 9.60
N PRO A 276 -6.43 -13.74 8.86
CA PRO A 276 -5.24 -14.47 9.28
C PRO A 276 -4.77 -14.07 10.68
N LYS A 277 -4.58 -15.05 11.57
CA LYS A 277 -4.25 -14.79 12.99
C LYS A 277 -2.98 -13.96 13.18
N TRP A 278 -1.97 -14.22 12.35
CA TRP A 278 -0.68 -13.52 12.39
C TRP A 278 -0.83 -12.01 12.16
N LEU A 279 -1.89 -11.55 11.47
CA LEU A 279 -2.13 -10.12 11.26
C LEU A 279 -2.38 -9.39 12.57
N PHE A 280 -2.98 -10.02 13.58
CA PHE A 280 -3.28 -9.38 14.86
C PHE A 280 -2.02 -9.05 15.68
N GLU A 281 -0.93 -9.80 15.46
CA GLU A 281 0.38 -9.52 16.05
C GLU A 281 1.22 -8.54 15.20
N ALA A 282 0.80 -8.25 13.96
CA ALA A 282 1.57 -7.39 13.07
C ALA A 282 1.52 -5.91 13.51
N PRO A 283 2.55 -5.11 13.20
CA PRO A 283 2.48 -3.66 13.26
C PRO A 283 1.26 -3.09 12.54
N SER A 284 0.72 -1.99 13.06
CA SER A 284 -0.48 -1.34 12.53
C SER A 284 -0.35 -0.98 11.04
N TRP A 285 0.83 -0.53 10.60
CA TRP A 285 1.06 -0.23 9.19
C TRP A 285 1.02 -1.45 8.26
N ILE A 286 1.34 -2.66 8.76
CA ILE A 286 1.19 -3.92 8.02
C ILE A 286 -0.27 -4.34 7.97
N LYS A 287 -0.99 -4.27 9.11
CA LYS A 287 -2.45 -4.51 9.17
C LYS A 287 -3.20 -3.63 8.16
N ARG A 288 -2.80 -2.35 8.07
CA ARG A 288 -3.33 -1.38 7.10
C ARG A 288 -3.13 -1.82 5.65
N LEU A 289 -2.03 -2.50 5.30
CA LEU A 289 -1.80 -3.00 3.94
C LEU A 289 -2.78 -4.10 3.55
N TYR A 290 -3.08 -5.02 4.48
CA TYR A 290 -4.10 -6.05 4.26
C TYR A 290 -5.48 -5.41 4.07
N LEU A 291 -5.86 -4.48 4.95
CA LEU A 291 -7.12 -3.74 4.84
C LEU A 291 -7.19 -2.94 3.53
N ALA A 292 -6.12 -2.26 3.13
CA ALA A 292 -6.07 -1.51 1.88
C ALA A 292 -6.26 -2.42 0.65
N GLY A 293 -5.63 -3.59 0.64
CA GLY A 293 -5.83 -4.57 -0.42
C GLY A 293 -7.26 -5.11 -0.44
N TYR A 294 -7.80 -5.48 0.72
CA TYR A 294 -9.15 -6.04 0.85
C TYR A 294 -10.23 -5.02 0.49
N PHE A 295 -10.12 -3.79 0.97
CA PHE A 295 -11.05 -2.71 0.65
C PHE A 295 -10.92 -2.22 -0.79
N GLY A 296 -9.72 -2.25 -1.36
CA GLY A 296 -9.52 -1.94 -2.78
C GLY A 296 -10.32 -2.89 -3.70
N ALA A 297 -10.58 -4.11 -3.23
CA ALA A 297 -11.46 -5.06 -3.91
C ALA A 297 -12.95 -4.91 -3.53
N GLU A 298 -13.26 -4.94 -2.22
CA GLU A 298 -14.64 -5.17 -1.78
C GLU A 298 -15.41 -3.92 -1.36
N MET A 299 -14.72 -2.81 -1.06
CA MET A 299 -15.35 -1.64 -0.46
C MET A 299 -16.04 -0.79 -1.53
N SER A 300 -17.29 -0.41 -1.27
CA SER A 300 -18.01 0.52 -2.12
C SER A 300 -17.29 1.87 -2.18
N LYS A 301 -17.22 2.48 -3.37
CA LYS A 301 -16.74 3.85 -3.53
C LYS A 301 -17.65 4.83 -2.75
N PRO A 302 -17.09 5.90 -2.16
CA PRO A 302 -17.90 6.97 -1.58
C PRO A 302 -18.89 7.50 -2.62
N ALA A 303 -20.16 7.59 -2.24
CA ALA A 303 -21.23 8.06 -3.12
C ALA A 303 -22.23 8.91 -2.33
N ALA A 304 -22.78 9.95 -2.97
CA ALA A 304 -23.86 10.73 -2.39
C ALA A 304 -25.11 9.86 -2.18
N ARG A 305 -25.87 10.12 -1.12
CA ARG A 305 -27.14 9.44 -0.89
C ARG A 305 -28.14 9.88 -1.95
N LYS A 306 -28.98 8.93 -2.41
CA LYS A 306 -30.03 9.22 -3.39
C LYS A 306 -31.00 10.26 -2.81
N GLY A 307 -31.13 11.41 -3.48
CA GLY A 307 -31.98 12.52 -3.02
C GLY A 307 -31.30 13.49 -2.03
N GLU A 308 -30.06 13.24 -1.62
CA GLU A 308 -29.31 14.12 -0.69
C GLU A 308 -27.90 14.40 -1.26
N PRO A 309 -27.75 15.33 -2.23
CA PRO A 309 -26.49 15.53 -2.97
C PRO A 309 -25.32 16.00 -2.10
N TYR A 310 -25.60 16.59 -0.94
CA TYR A 310 -24.58 17.10 -0.01
C TYR A 310 -24.20 16.12 1.11
N ARG A 311 -24.71 14.88 1.08
CA ARG A 311 -24.44 13.86 2.11
C ARG A 311 -23.93 12.57 1.49
N PHE A 312 -22.71 12.20 1.85
CA PHE A 312 -22.14 10.91 1.46
C PHE A 312 -22.75 9.77 2.28
N GLY A 313 -23.03 8.65 1.62
CA GLY A 313 -23.30 7.38 2.29
C GLY A 313 -22.03 6.80 2.90
N ASN A 314 -22.21 5.97 3.93
CA ASN A 314 -21.10 5.20 4.49
C ASN A 314 -20.59 4.20 3.45
N CYS A 315 -19.28 4.06 3.33
CA CYS A 315 -18.69 2.95 2.58
C CYS A 315 -19.08 1.62 3.22
N LYS A 316 -19.36 0.62 2.39
CA LYS A 316 -19.82 -0.70 2.82
C LYS A 316 -18.94 -1.77 2.22
N ILE A 317 -18.80 -2.87 2.95
CA ILE A 317 -18.28 -4.15 2.46
C ILE A 317 -19.40 -5.18 2.60
N SER A 318 -19.46 -6.13 1.67
CA SER A 318 -20.42 -7.22 1.71
C SER A 318 -19.69 -8.55 1.54
N LEU A 319 -20.14 -9.58 2.26
CA LEU A 319 -19.59 -10.93 2.12
C LEU A 319 -20.73 -11.93 1.98
N ASN A 320 -20.67 -12.73 0.92
CA ASN A 320 -21.67 -13.77 0.65
C ASN A 320 -21.21 -15.12 1.20
N LYS A 321 -22.11 -15.80 1.92
CA LYS A 321 -21.92 -17.16 2.47
C LYS A 321 -23.19 -17.97 2.26
N ILE A 322 -23.05 -19.28 2.07
CA ILE A 322 -24.21 -20.20 2.16
C ILE A 322 -24.74 -20.20 3.59
N GLU A 323 -26.05 -20.42 3.75
CA GLU A 323 -26.75 -20.25 5.04
C GLU A 323 -26.09 -21.05 6.16
N GLN A 324 -25.61 -22.27 5.87
CA GLN A 324 -24.97 -23.16 6.86
C GLN A 324 -23.70 -22.57 7.50
N ILE A 325 -22.99 -21.67 6.81
CA ILE A 325 -21.75 -21.03 7.31
C ILE A 325 -21.87 -19.51 7.40
N LYS A 326 -23.08 -18.97 7.45
CA LYS A 326 -23.35 -17.54 7.62
C LYS A 326 -22.63 -16.94 8.83
N ASN A 327 -22.58 -17.68 9.94
CA ASN A 327 -21.86 -17.27 11.15
C ASN A 327 -20.36 -17.05 10.92
N ASN A 328 -19.72 -17.82 10.02
CA ASN A 328 -18.33 -17.57 9.65
C ASN A 328 -18.16 -16.21 8.96
N GLY A 329 -19.14 -15.76 8.17
CA GLY A 329 -19.13 -14.42 7.58
C GLY A 329 -19.06 -13.32 8.65
N TYR A 330 -19.87 -13.44 9.71
CA TYR A 330 -19.82 -12.52 10.84
C TYR A 330 -18.48 -12.57 11.58
N ILE A 331 -17.90 -13.76 11.79
CA ILE A 331 -16.58 -13.90 12.42
C ILE A 331 -15.51 -13.17 11.61
N PHE A 332 -15.49 -13.34 10.28
CA PHE A 332 -14.56 -12.64 9.41
C PHE A 332 -14.72 -11.12 9.51
N LEU A 333 -15.95 -10.62 9.36
CA LEU A 333 -16.24 -9.18 9.42
C LEU A 333 -15.93 -8.57 10.79
N ASN A 334 -16.15 -9.33 11.88
CA ASN A 334 -15.74 -8.93 13.22
C ASN A 334 -14.21 -8.86 13.34
N GLY A 335 -13.47 -9.75 12.68
CA GLY A 335 -12.02 -9.66 12.57
C GLY A 335 -11.56 -8.39 11.84
N ILE A 336 -12.21 -8.04 10.72
CA ILE A 336 -11.95 -6.77 10.01
C ILE A 336 -12.24 -5.58 10.92
N ARG A 337 -13.36 -5.59 11.64
CA ARG A 337 -13.70 -4.56 12.62
C ARG A 337 -12.65 -4.46 13.73
N ALA A 338 -12.15 -5.57 14.25
CA ALA A 338 -11.11 -5.58 15.26
C ALA A 338 -9.81 -4.91 14.77
N LEU A 339 -9.39 -5.18 13.52
CA LEU A 339 -8.26 -4.48 12.91
C LEU A 339 -8.52 -2.98 12.74
N LEU A 340 -9.74 -2.58 12.36
CA LEU A 340 -10.10 -1.17 12.17
C LEU A 340 -10.07 -0.35 13.46
N LYS A 341 -10.42 -0.96 14.61
CA LYS A 341 -10.39 -0.30 15.91
C LYS A 341 -9.01 0.26 16.27
N GLU A 342 -7.93 -0.38 15.83
CA GLU A 342 -6.56 0.09 16.05
C GLU A 342 -6.25 1.43 15.36
N PHE A 343 -7.05 1.82 14.36
CA PHE A 343 -6.94 3.09 13.65
C PHE A 343 -7.97 4.14 14.13
N GLY A 344 -8.64 3.89 15.26
CA GLY A 344 -9.69 4.78 15.78
C GLY A 344 -10.99 4.74 14.97
N ILE A 345 -11.15 3.76 14.07
CA ILE A 345 -12.37 3.60 13.27
C ILE A 345 -13.34 2.73 14.06
N LEU A 346 -14.22 3.40 14.82
CA LEU A 346 -15.24 2.77 15.66
C LEU A 346 -16.56 2.71 14.88
N ASN A 347 -16.93 1.52 14.40
CA ASN A 347 -18.27 1.21 13.91
C ASN A 347 -18.79 -0.05 14.60
#